data_AF-C7DA46-F1
#
_entry.id   AF-C7DA46-F1
#
_cell.length_a   1.000
_cell.length_b   1.000
_cell.length_c   1.000
_cell.angle_alpha   90.00
_cell.angle_beta   90.00
_cell.angle_gamma   90.00
#
_symmetry.space_group_name_H-M   'P 1'
#
loop_
_entity.id
_entity.type
_entity.pdbx_description
1 polymer ?
#
loop_
_entity_poly.entity_id
_entity_poly.type
_entity_poly.pdbx_seq_one_letter_code
_entity_poly.pdbx_strand_id
1 'polypeptide(L)'
;MDHDNILGYGDEFVQSTVRHPMQDLAGVLQSFGLQGARIGVEMEIYYYSAKAHAVLEAELPDARLVDVTALVNWQRLIKSCVELAFMRTAARTSDKAIETAIDRAAPGLCKNDLVADILHAGISGVGDDWGDCPAILPVTPSGLDATPANLTWDGAPMRPN
;
A
#
# COMPACT_ATOMS: atom_id res chain seq x y z
N MET A 1 23.66 4.62 -3.74
CA MET A 1 23.05 5.45 -4.80
C MET A 1 23.58 6.85 -4.59
N ASP A 2 24.12 7.49 -5.63
CA ASP A 2 24.63 8.86 -5.50
C ASP A 2 23.47 9.84 -5.37
N HIS A 3 23.65 10.94 -4.61
CA HIS A 3 22.61 11.96 -4.39
C HIS A 3 22.16 12.60 -5.70
N ASP A 4 23.07 12.69 -6.68
CA ASP A 4 22.79 13.24 -8.02
C ASP A 4 21.73 12.44 -8.81
N ASN A 5 21.39 11.22 -8.38
CA ASN A 5 20.35 10.39 -9.00
C ASN A 5 18.99 10.46 -8.27
N ILE A 6 18.87 11.30 -7.25
CA ILE A 6 17.62 11.51 -6.52
C ILE A 6 16.98 12.79 -7.05
N LEU A 7 16.04 12.62 -7.99
CA LEU A 7 15.35 13.73 -8.65
C LEU A 7 13.97 13.94 -8.00
N GLY A 8 13.67 15.19 -7.66
CA GLY A 8 12.35 15.63 -7.23
C GLY A 8 11.72 16.55 -8.26
N TYR A 9 10.43 16.83 -8.10
CA TYR A 9 9.69 17.80 -8.89
C TYR A 9 9.13 18.91 -7.98
N GLY A 10 8.84 20.08 -8.53
CA GLY A 10 8.37 21.23 -7.76
C GLY A 10 6.93 21.09 -7.24
N ASP A 11 6.62 21.77 -6.13
CA ASP A 11 5.30 21.75 -5.49
C ASP A 11 4.17 22.23 -6.41
N GLU A 12 4.48 23.04 -7.44
CA GLU A 12 3.52 23.50 -8.45
C GLU A 12 2.85 22.38 -9.28
N PHE A 13 3.38 21.16 -9.24
CA PHE A 13 2.80 19.99 -9.89
C PHE A 13 1.83 19.24 -8.97
N VAL A 14 1.90 19.47 -7.66
CA VAL A 14 1.07 18.78 -6.66
C VAL A 14 -0.36 19.30 -6.75
N GLN A 15 -1.31 18.40 -7.04
CA GLN A 15 -2.75 18.72 -7.15
C GLN A 15 -3.07 19.86 -8.13
N SER A 16 -2.16 20.15 -9.06
CA SER A 16 -2.36 21.18 -10.07
C SER A 16 -3.35 20.72 -11.13
N THR A 17 -4.21 21.65 -11.59
CA THR A 17 -5.15 21.40 -12.69
C THR A 17 -4.56 21.72 -14.06
N VAL A 18 -3.40 22.38 -14.10
CA VAL A 18 -2.74 22.86 -15.33
C VAL A 18 -1.39 22.20 -15.59
N ARG A 19 -0.76 21.62 -14.56
CA ARG A 19 0.50 20.88 -14.65
C ARG A 19 0.32 19.48 -14.07
N HIS A 20 1.02 18.50 -14.61
CA HIS A 20 0.98 17.13 -14.10
C HIS A 20 2.42 16.63 -13.84
N PRO A 21 2.71 15.93 -12.72
CA PRO A 21 4.07 15.45 -12.41
C PRO A 21 4.72 14.61 -13.51
N MET A 22 3.90 13.94 -14.33
CA MET A 22 4.40 13.18 -15.47
C MET A 22 5.03 14.03 -16.60
N GLN A 23 4.73 15.34 -16.66
CA GLN A 23 5.39 16.25 -17.59
C GLN A 23 6.84 16.48 -17.16
N ASP A 24 7.07 16.65 -15.86
CA ASP A 24 8.42 16.74 -15.29
C ASP A 24 9.18 15.43 -15.49
N LEU A 25 8.55 14.28 -15.19
CA LEU A 25 9.13 12.97 -15.44
C LEU A 25 9.50 12.76 -16.93
N ALA A 26 8.66 13.19 -17.87
CA ALA A 26 8.97 13.12 -19.29
C ALA A 26 10.21 13.97 -19.64
N GLY A 27 10.34 15.17 -19.08
CA GLY A 27 11.53 16.01 -19.21
C GLY A 27 12.79 15.33 -18.67
N VAL A 28 12.70 14.65 -17.52
CA VAL A 28 13.80 13.84 -16.96
C VAL A 28 14.18 12.71 -17.92
N LEU A 29 13.21 11.96 -18.43
CA LEU A 29 13.46 10.86 -19.37
C LEU A 29 14.10 11.35 -20.68
N GLN A 30 13.67 12.51 -21.19
CA GLN A 30 14.31 13.16 -22.34
C GLN A 30 15.76 13.56 -22.04
N SER A 31 16.05 14.08 -20.84
CA SER A 31 17.42 14.43 -20.43
C SER A 31 18.37 13.22 -20.40
N PHE A 32 17.81 12.01 -20.21
CA PHE A 32 18.54 10.74 -20.29
C PHE A 32 18.58 10.14 -21.70
N GLY A 33 18.02 10.82 -22.71
CA GLY A 33 17.96 10.32 -24.08
C GLY A 33 16.95 9.19 -24.28
N LEU A 34 15.96 9.06 -23.40
CA LEU A 34 14.97 7.97 -23.42
C LEU A 34 13.67 8.32 -24.14
N GLN A 35 13.60 9.47 -24.84
CA GLN A 35 12.39 9.96 -25.48
C GLN A 35 11.83 9.08 -26.60
N GLY A 36 12.67 8.23 -27.20
CA GLY A 36 12.27 7.22 -28.20
C GLY A 36 12.39 5.78 -27.71
N ALA A 37 12.56 5.58 -26.40
CA ALA A 37 12.82 4.27 -25.82
C ALA A 37 11.55 3.43 -25.69
N ARG A 38 11.73 2.14 -25.38
CA ARG A 38 10.64 1.27 -24.91
C ARG A 38 10.56 1.37 -23.39
N ILE A 39 9.49 1.99 -22.88
CA ILE A 39 9.34 2.34 -21.47
C ILE A 39 8.26 1.45 -20.85
N GLY A 40 8.62 0.71 -19.79
CA GLY A 40 7.67 -0.09 -19.04
C GLY A 40 6.85 0.77 -18.09
N VAL A 41 5.52 0.59 -18.09
CA VAL A 41 4.60 1.19 -17.12
C VAL A 41 3.72 0.11 -16.49
N GLU A 42 3.31 0.29 -15.25
CA GLU A 42 2.41 -0.63 -14.55
C GLU A 42 0.96 -0.17 -14.74
N MET A 43 0.31 -0.62 -15.81
CA MET A 43 -1.00 -0.10 -16.20
C MET A 43 -2.14 -0.46 -15.23
N GLU A 44 -1.94 -1.46 -14.36
CA GLU A 44 -2.94 -1.92 -13.39
C GLU A 44 -2.56 -1.64 -11.93
N ILE A 45 -1.53 -0.82 -11.66
CA ILE A 45 -1.17 -0.48 -10.28
C ILE A 45 -1.99 0.71 -9.74
N TYR A 46 -2.33 0.66 -8.45
CA TYR A 46 -3.23 1.60 -7.77
C TYR A 46 -2.92 3.09 -7.97
N TYR A 47 -1.64 3.46 -8.10
CA TYR A 47 -1.21 4.87 -8.15
C TYR A 47 -0.86 5.37 -9.56
N TYR A 48 -0.85 4.48 -10.56
CA TYR A 48 -0.64 4.86 -11.94
C TYR A 48 -1.98 5.21 -12.59
N SER A 49 -2.35 6.49 -12.53
CA SER A 49 -3.66 6.94 -12.99
C SER A 49 -3.77 7.02 -14.52
N ALA A 50 -5.01 6.96 -15.03
CA ALA A 50 -5.28 7.20 -16.45
C ALA A 50 -4.75 8.56 -16.94
N LYS A 51 -4.81 9.60 -16.09
CA LYS A 51 -4.27 10.92 -16.41
C LYS A 51 -2.74 10.89 -16.52
N ALA A 52 -2.07 10.16 -15.63
CA ALA A 52 -0.62 9.99 -15.69
C ALA A 52 -0.19 9.33 -17.00
N HIS A 53 -0.89 8.27 -17.41
CA HIS A 53 -0.63 7.58 -18.67
C HIS A 53 -0.79 8.51 -19.87
N ALA A 54 -1.95 9.19 -19.99
CA ALA A 54 -2.24 10.07 -21.12
C ALA A 54 -1.25 11.25 -21.22
N VAL A 55 -0.75 11.77 -20.10
CA VAL A 55 0.28 12.82 -20.10
C VAL A 55 1.62 12.25 -20.59
N LEU A 56 2.04 11.07 -20.12
CA LEU A 56 3.28 10.46 -20.60
C LEU A 56 3.24 10.17 -22.11
N GLU A 57 2.11 9.67 -22.63
CA GLU A 57 1.93 9.45 -24.07
C GLU A 57 2.04 10.76 -24.88
N ALA A 58 1.48 11.86 -24.36
CA ALA A 58 1.53 13.16 -25.02
C ALA A 58 2.93 13.79 -25.00
N GLU A 59 3.66 13.67 -23.89
CA GLU A 59 4.98 14.29 -23.69
C GLU A 59 6.13 13.44 -24.27
N LEU A 60 5.90 12.15 -24.55
CA LEU A 60 6.86 11.23 -25.14
C LEU A 60 6.28 10.52 -26.38
N PRO A 61 5.93 11.26 -27.45
CA PRO A 61 5.23 10.71 -28.61
C PRO A 61 6.06 9.67 -29.38
N ASP A 62 7.39 9.72 -29.28
CA ASP A 62 8.30 8.78 -29.92
C ASP A 62 8.59 7.53 -29.06
N ALA A 63 8.18 7.55 -27.78
CA ALA A 63 8.40 6.42 -26.89
C ALA A 63 7.32 5.36 -27.08
N ARG A 64 7.71 4.09 -26.89
CA ARG A 64 6.76 2.99 -26.82
C ARG A 64 6.50 2.64 -25.35
N LEU A 65 5.36 3.08 -24.82
CA LEU A 65 4.90 2.63 -23.50
C LEU A 65 4.42 1.17 -23.61
N VAL A 66 4.88 0.33 -22.68
CA VAL A 66 4.57 -1.11 -22.64
C VAL A 66 4.08 -1.46 -21.24
N ASP A 67 2.96 -2.16 -21.17
CA ASP A 67 2.49 -2.73 -19.92
C ASP A 67 3.48 -3.77 -19.40
N VAL A 68 4.03 -3.51 -18.23
CA VAL A 68 4.89 -4.44 -17.47
C VAL A 68 4.33 -4.68 -16.07
N THR A 69 3.01 -4.56 -15.91
CA THR A 69 2.31 -4.84 -14.65
C THR A 69 2.80 -6.16 -14.04
N ALA A 70 3.11 -6.10 -12.74
CA ALA A 70 3.63 -7.20 -11.93
C ALA A 70 5.06 -7.69 -12.27
N LEU A 71 5.80 -7.07 -13.21
CA LEU A 71 7.17 -7.49 -13.53
C LEU A 71 8.07 -7.47 -12.29
N VAL A 72 8.04 -6.39 -11.51
CA VAL A 72 8.83 -6.28 -10.27
C VAL A 72 8.23 -7.16 -9.17
N ASN A 73 6.91 -7.34 -9.12
CA ASN A 73 6.25 -8.24 -8.16
C ASN A 73 6.79 -9.68 -8.28
N TRP A 74 7.04 -10.16 -9.50
CA TRP A 74 7.67 -11.47 -9.73
C TRP A 74 9.11 -11.54 -9.21
N GLN A 75 9.89 -10.46 -9.35
CA GLN A 75 11.24 -10.41 -8.78
C GLN A 75 11.24 -10.46 -7.25
N ARG A 76 10.15 -9.99 -6.62
CA ARG A 76 9.95 -10.02 -5.17
C ARG A 76 9.42 -11.36 -4.65
N LEU A 77 9.23 -12.38 -5.50
CA LEU A 77 8.64 -13.64 -5.07
C LEU A 77 9.53 -14.37 -4.04
N ILE A 78 10.82 -14.51 -4.34
CA ILE A 78 11.80 -15.17 -3.47
C ILE A 78 12.37 -14.14 -2.49
N LYS A 79 12.18 -14.39 -1.20
CA LYS A 79 12.61 -13.49 -0.12
C LYS A 79 14.05 -13.76 0.27
N SER A 80 14.80 -12.71 0.55
CA SER A 80 16.10 -12.77 1.22
C SER A 80 15.97 -13.23 2.68
N CYS A 81 17.09 -13.62 3.29
CA CYS A 81 17.11 -13.99 4.71
C CYS A 81 16.66 -12.83 5.63
N VAL A 82 16.98 -11.59 5.25
CA VAL A 82 16.60 -10.39 6.00
C VAL A 82 15.09 -10.14 5.91
N GLU A 83 14.50 -10.23 4.71
CA GLU A 83 13.05 -10.11 4.54
C GLU A 83 12.30 -11.20 5.33
N LEU A 84 12.79 -12.44 5.31
CA LEU A 84 12.20 -13.53 6.11
C LEU A 84 12.30 -13.25 7.62
N ALA A 85 13.37 -12.62 8.10
CA ALA A 85 13.48 -12.22 9.49
C ALA A 85 12.41 -11.17 9.86
N PHE A 86 12.22 -10.14 9.03
CA PHE A 86 11.15 -9.16 9.23
C PHE A 86 9.76 -9.79 9.19
N MET A 87 9.49 -10.70 8.25
CA MET A 87 8.22 -11.41 8.17
C MET A 87 7.94 -12.24 9.42
N ARG A 88 8.95 -12.89 10.00
CA ARG A 88 8.80 -13.63 11.27
C ARG A 88 8.51 -12.71 12.44
N THR A 89 9.14 -11.54 12.51
CA THR A 89 8.81 -10.54 13.52
C THR A 89 7.39 -10.03 13.37
N ALA A 90 6.96 -9.67 12.14
CA ALA A 90 5.60 -9.26 11.85
C ALA A 90 4.55 -10.34 12.17
N ALA A 91 4.89 -11.62 11.98
CA ALA A 91 4.03 -12.74 12.33
C ALA A 91 3.74 -12.79 13.84
N ARG A 92 4.76 -12.62 14.71
CA ARG A 92 4.54 -12.60 16.16
C ARG A 92 3.67 -11.42 16.60
N THR A 93 3.82 -10.26 15.96
CA THR A 93 2.95 -9.10 16.21
C THR A 93 1.52 -9.37 15.77
N SER A 94 1.33 -10.10 14.67
CA SER A 94 0.01 -10.54 14.20
C SER A 94 -0.62 -11.55 15.17
N ASP A 95 0.16 -12.48 15.71
CA ASP A 95 -0.30 -13.42 16.74
C ASP A 95 -0.83 -12.66 17.96
N LYS A 96 -0.06 -11.69 18.49
CA LYS A 96 -0.50 -10.83 19.59
C LYS A 96 -1.81 -10.08 19.28
N ALA A 97 -1.94 -9.54 18.06
CA ALA A 97 -3.15 -8.82 17.65
C ALA A 97 -4.37 -9.74 17.59
N ILE A 98 -4.21 -10.97 17.11
CA ILE A 98 -5.27 -11.99 17.06
C ILE A 98 -5.61 -12.50 18.46
N GLU A 99 -4.62 -12.77 19.32
CA GLU A 99 -4.84 -13.13 20.73
C GLU A 99 -5.63 -12.04 21.45
N THR A 100 -5.26 -10.77 21.26
CA THR A 100 -5.99 -9.62 21.80
C THR A 100 -7.44 -9.61 21.32
N ALA A 101 -7.69 -9.88 20.04
CA ALA A 101 -9.03 -9.95 19.49
C ALA A 101 -9.87 -11.06 20.18
N ILE A 102 -9.28 -12.25 20.35
CA ILE A 102 -9.93 -13.40 20.99
C ILE A 102 -10.24 -13.11 22.45
N ASP A 103 -9.28 -12.56 23.20
CA ASP A 103 -9.41 -12.31 24.64
C ASP A 103 -10.41 -11.19 24.96
N ARG A 104 -10.49 -10.18 24.09
CA ARG A 104 -11.36 -9.01 24.29
C ARG A 104 -12.76 -9.21 23.72
N ALA A 105 -12.94 -10.03 22.70
CA ALA A 105 -14.24 -10.27 22.08
C ALA A 105 -15.26 -10.80 23.09
N ALA A 106 -16.30 -10.01 23.36
CA ALA A 106 -17.35 -10.37 24.31
C ALA A 106 -18.71 -9.77 23.89
N PRO A 107 -19.84 -10.46 24.16
CA PRO A 107 -21.17 -9.88 23.96
C PRO A 107 -21.30 -8.54 24.70
N GLY A 108 -21.86 -7.53 24.02
CA GLY A 108 -22.01 -6.17 24.53
C GLY A 108 -20.84 -5.23 24.25
N LEU A 109 -19.65 -5.74 23.89
CA LEU A 109 -18.52 -4.88 23.49
C LEU A 109 -18.78 -4.26 22.11
N CYS A 110 -18.55 -2.96 21.97
CA CYS A 110 -18.66 -2.30 20.67
C CYS A 110 -17.51 -2.73 19.75
N LYS A 111 -17.81 -3.06 18.48
CA LYS A 111 -16.80 -3.53 17.52
C LYS A 111 -15.64 -2.53 17.32
N ASN A 112 -15.90 -1.23 17.34
CA ASN A 112 -14.86 -0.20 17.26
C ASN A 112 -13.87 -0.23 18.43
N ASP A 113 -14.32 -0.58 19.65
CA ASP A 113 -13.45 -0.63 20.82
C ASP A 113 -12.52 -1.86 20.73
N LEU A 114 -13.07 -3.00 20.29
CA LEU A 114 -12.28 -4.19 19.96
C LEU A 114 -11.21 -3.89 18.90
N VAL A 115 -11.58 -3.19 17.82
CA VAL A 115 -10.62 -2.81 16.78
C VAL A 115 -9.55 -1.85 17.31
N ALA A 116 -9.90 -0.93 18.20
CA ALA A 116 -8.92 -0.05 18.84
C ALA A 116 -7.88 -0.86 19.66
N ASP A 117 -8.33 -1.87 20.41
CA ASP A 117 -7.43 -2.77 21.14
C ASP A 117 -6.51 -3.56 20.18
N ILE A 118 -7.06 -4.09 19.08
CA ILE A 118 -6.31 -4.83 18.06
C ILE A 118 -5.23 -3.94 17.43
N LEU A 119 -5.57 -2.71 17.03
CA LEU A 119 -4.63 -1.77 16.45
C LEU A 119 -3.54 -1.38 17.46
N HIS A 120 -3.91 -1.13 18.72
CA HIS A 120 -2.95 -0.85 19.78
C HIS A 120 -1.98 -2.02 19.99
N ALA A 121 -2.50 -3.25 20.04
CA ALA A 121 -1.68 -4.46 20.19
C ALA A 121 -0.71 -4.64 19.02
N GLY A 122 -1.19 -4.42 17.79
CA GLY A 122 -0.38 -4.46 16.57
C GLY A 122 0.72 -3.41 16.58
N ILE A 123 0.40 -2.14 16.84
CA ILE A 123 1.38 -1.03 16.83
C ILE A 123 2.40 -1.17 17.97
N SER A 124 1.96 -1.54 19.17
CA SER A 124 2.86 -1.74 20.31
C SER A 124 3.81 -2.92 20.14
N GLY A 125 3.49 -3.86 19.25
CA GLY A 125 4.40 -4.96 18.90
C GLY A 125 4.69 -5.94 20.04
N VAL A 126 5.79 -6.69 19.95
CA VAL A 126 6.17 -7.72 20.91
C VAL A 126 7.60 -7.50 21.40
N GLY A 127 7.76 -7.18 22.69
CA GLY A 127 9.07 -6.85 23.26
C GLY A 127 9.61 -5.56 22.65
N ASP A 128 10.83 -5.60 22.14
CA ASP A 128 11.48 -4.45 21.49
C ASP A 128 11.08 -4.31 20.00
N ASP A 129 10.40 -5.30 19.44
CA ASP A 129 9.92 -5.28 18.06
C ASP A 129 8.55 -4.59 18.00
N TRP A 130 8.57 -3.29 17.66
CA TRP A 130 7.38 -2.46 17.44
C TRP A 130 6.68 -2.80 16.11
N GLY A 131 5.39 -2.44 15.99
CA GLY A 131 4.58 -2.71 14.80
C GLY A 131 4.48 -1.53 13.82
N ASP A 132 4.33 -1.83 12.54
CA ASP A 132 4.16 -0.85 11.47
C ASP A 132 2.67 -0.67 11.08
N CYS A 133 2.38 0.33 10.25
CA CYS A 133 1.05 0.57 9.70
C CYS A 133 0.65 -0.59 8.75
N PRO A 134 -0.49 -1.28 8.98
CA PRO A 134 -0.90 -2.39 8.13
C PRO A 134 -1.42 -1.89 6.77
N ALA A 135 -1.15 -2.64 5.71
CA ALA A 135 -1.66 -2.31 4.37
C ALA A 135 -3.20 -2.37 4.27
N ILE A 136 -3.85 -3.14 5.15
CA ILE A 136 -5.30 -3.27 5.26
C ILE A 136 -5.66 -3.18 6.75
N LEU A 137 -6.65 -2.37 7.09
CA LEU A 137 -7.15 -2.26 8.47
C LEU A 137 -7.90 -3.53 8.90
N PRO A 138 -8.09 -3.78 10.22
CA PRO A 138 -8.82 -4.94 10.70
C PRO A 138 -10.20 -5.08 10.04
N VAL A 139 -10.52 -6.30 9.62
CA VAL A 139 -11.81 -6.69 9.05
C VAL A 139 -12.49 -7.58 10.09
N THR A 140 -13.49 -7.05 10.78
CA THR A 140 -14.15 -7.70 11.92
C THR A 140 -15.68 -7.76 11.74
N PRO A 141 -16.19 -8.37 10.65
CA PRO A 141 -17.62 -8.58 10.48
C PRO A 141 -18.12 -9.68 11.43
N SER A 142 -19.41 -9.63 11.79
CA SER A 142 -20.04 -10.60 12.71
C SER A 142 -21.46 -10.95 12.28
N GLY A 143 -21.87 -12.21 12.41
CA GLY A 143 -23.21 -12.66 12.01
C GLY A 143 -23.43 -12.55 10.50
N LEU A 144 -24.56 -11.97 10.07
CA LEU A 144 -24.85 -11.77 8.64
C LEU A 144 -23.84 -10.85 7.95
N ASP A 145 -23.20 -9.94 8.68
CA ASP A 145 -22.19 -9.04 8.10
C ASP A 145 -20.91 -9.77 7.69
N ALA A 146 -20.74 -11.04 8.09
CA ALA A 146 -19.63 -11.88 7.60
C ALA A 146 -19.85 -12.41 6.18
N THR A 147 -20.98 -12.09 5.54
CA THR A 147 -21.24 -12.42 4.13
C THR A 147 -20.36 -11.62 3.15
N PRO A 148 -20.13 -10.30 3.31
CA PRO A 148 -19.07 -9.57 2.60
C PRO A 148 -17.69 -9.78 3.24
N ALA A 149 -16.70 -10.17 2.43
CA ALA A 149 -15.34 -10.50 2.89
C ALA A 149 -14.50 -9.30 3.38
N ASN A 150 -14.90 -8.06 3.04
CA ASN A 150 -14.12 -6.85 3.30
C ASN A 150 -14.88 -5.81 4.14
N LEU A 151 -15.96 -6.20 4.81
CA LEU A 151 -16.67 -5.29 5.71
C LEU A 151 -15.86 -5.12 6.99
N THR A 152 -15.47 -3.88 7.29
CA THR A 152 -14.51 -3.57 8.36
C THR A 152 -15.14 -3.69 9.75
N TRP A 153 -15.62 -2.59 10.31
CA TRP A 153 -16.32 -2.55 11.59
C TRP A 153 -17.28 -1.36 11.66
N ASP A 154 -18.12 -1.36 12.69
CA ASP A 154 -18.99 -0.26 13.06
C ASP A 154 -18.99 -0.08 14.59
N GLY A 155 -19.87 0.77 15.12
CA GLY A 155 -20.05 0.97 16.56
C GLY A 155 -21.07 0.04 17.22
N ALA A 156 -21.60 -0.96 16.52
CA ALA A 156 -22.61 -1.85 17.07
C ALA A 156 -21.99 -2.82 18.09
N PRO A 157 -22.69 -3.12 19.20
CA PRO A 157 -22.23 -4.10 20.16
C PRO A 157 -22.30 -5.52 19.59
N MET A 158 -21.30 -6.34 19.92
CA MET A 158 -21.27 -7.75 19.61
C MET A 158 -22.44 -8.46 20.30
N ARG A 159 -23.07 -9.42 19.62
CA ARG A 159 -24.24 -10.15 20.12
C ARG A 159 -23.83 -11.54 20.64
N PRO A 160 -24.56 -12.09 21.61
CA PRO A 160 -24.44 -13.52 21.92
C PRO A 160 -24.86 -14.37 20.71
N ASN A 161 -24.34 -15.59 20.64
CA ASN A 161 -24.77 -16.60 19.67
C ASN A 161 -26.21 -17.05 19.93
#